data_AF-A0A425WLF9-F1
#
_entry.id   AF-A0A425WLF9-F1
#
_cell.length_a   1.000
_cell.length_b   1.000
_cell.length_c   1.000
_cell.angle_alpha   90.00
_cell.angle_beta   90.00
_cell.angle_gamma   90.00
#
_symmetry.space_group_name_H-M   'P 1'
#
loop_
_entity.id
_entity.type
_entity.pdbx_description
1 polymer ?
#
loop_
_entity_poly.entity_id
_entity_poly.type
_entity_poly.pdbx_seq_one_letter_code
_entity_poly.pdbx_strand_id
1 'polypeptide(L)'
;MSSNKVIVEQRARMDSMILQQIKKMGIAEKRELLERLKALIAKKMAGSALAGTPKRCPRCKSLSFYCKGHDACGLKRWKCCSCGKTFFVKTGSVLAMSKLTAATWAAYAKGTLAGMSLKGACEELPCEP
;
A
#
# COMPACT_ATOMS: atom_id res chain seq x y z
N MET A 1 30.97 -16.12 10.78
CA MET A 1 31.18 -15.24 9.59
C MET A 1 31.03 -15.98 8.25
N SER A 2 31.34 -17.27 8.15
CA SER A 2 31.23 -18.05 6.91
C SER A 2 29.79 -18.17 6.34
N SER A 3 28.77 -18.34 7.20
CA SER A 3 27.39 -18.58 6.77
C SER A 3 26.69 -17.36 6.13
N ASN A 4 26.93 -16.14 6.63
CA ASN A 4 26.39 -14.91 6.02
C ASN A 4 26.95 -14.65 4.62
N LYS A 5 28.22 -15.00 4.38
CA LYS A 5 28.86 -14.84 3.06
C LYS A 5 28.19 -15.73 2.01
N VAL A 6 27.89 -16.98 2.38
CA VAL A 6 27.20 -17.94 1.51
C VAL A 6 25.77 -17.47 1.16
N ILE A 7 25.02 -16.94 2.13
CA ILE A 7 23.66 -16.42 1.89
C ILE A 7 23.67 -15.23 0.92
N VAL A 8 24.62 -14.30 1.11
CA VAL A 8 24.76 -13.12 0.23
C VAL A 8 25.12 -13.53 -1.19
N GLU A 9 26.06 -14.47 -1.36
CA GLU A 9 26.46 -14.98 -2.67
C GLU A 9 25.33 -15.74 -3.37
N GLN A 10 24.55 -16.55 -2.64
CA GLN A 10 23.39 -17.23 -3.20
C GLN A 10 22.29 -16.26 -3.65
N ARG A 11 22.05 -15.21 -2.88
CA ARG A 11 21.09 -14.16 -3.25
C ARG A 11 21.52 -13.42 -4.51
N ALA A 12 22.79 -13.02 -4.60
CA ALA A 12 23.34 -12.34 -5.78
C ALA A 12 23.25 -13.21 -7.05
N ARG A 13 23.49 -14.52 -6.94
CA ARG A 13 23.32 -15.47 -8.05
C ARG A 13 21.86 -15.54 -8.51
N MET A 14 20.92 -15.62 -7.56
CA MET A 14 19.49 -15.64 -7.85
C MET A 14 19.03 -14.35 -8.54
N ASP A 15 19.46 -13.18 -8.04
CA ASP A 15 19.15 -11.88 -8.65
C ASP A 15 19.67 -11.80 -10.10
N SER A 16 20.89 -12.30 -10.35
CA SER A 16 21.47 -12.37 -11.69
C SER A 16 20.66 -13.27 -12.64
N MET A 17 20.21 -14.44 -12.17
CA MET A 17 19.38 -15.35 -12.99
C MET A 17 18.03 -14.71 -13.34
N ILE A 18 17.39 -14.03 -12.39
CA ILE A 18 16.13 -13.31 -12.61
C ILE A 18 16.31 -12.22 -13.67
N LEU A 19 17.38 -11.42 -13.56
CA LEU A 19 17.65 -10.35 -14.52
C LEU A 19 17.95 -10.88 -15.92
N GLN A 20 18.64 -12.01 -16.04
CA GLN A 20 18.89 -12.65 -17.33
C GLN A 20 17.59 -13.13 -17.99
N GLN A 21 16.67 -13.72 -17.20
CA GLN A 21 15.36 -14.14 -17.69
C GLN A 21 14.56 -12.94 -18.21
N ILE A 22 14.51 -11.85 -17.43
CA ILE A 22 13.81 -10.62 -17.80
C ILE A 22 14.40 -10.03 -19.08
N LYS A 23 15.72 -10.07 -19.28
CA LYS A 23 16.34 -9.56 -20.52
C LYS A 23 15.83 -10.27 -21.76
N LYS A 24 15.67 -11.60 -21.70
CA LYS A 24 15.21 -12.45 -22.82
C LYS A 24 13.73 -12.30 -23.16
N MET A 25 12.92 -11.72 -22.27
CA MET A 25 11.49 -11.53 -22.47
C MET A 25 11.17 -10.42 -23.49
N GLY A 26 10.08 -10.60 -24.22
CA GLY A 26 9.50 -9.57 -25.09
C GLY A 26 8.88 -8.41 -24.29
N ILE A 27 8.59 -7.29 -24.97
CA ILE A 27 8.03 -6.08 -24.31
C ILE A 27 6.66 -6.35 -23.67
N ALA A 28 5.80 -7.14 -24.32
CA ALA A 28 4.49 -7.51 -23.78
C ALA A 28 4.61 -8.31 -22.48
N GLU A 29 5.48 -9.33 -22.47
CA GLU A 29 5.72 -10.17 -21.29
C GLU A 29 6.35 -9.37 -20.14
N LYS A 30 7.25 -8.43 -20.46
CA LYS A 30 7.84 -7.50 -19.47
C LYS A 30 6.76 -6.63 -18.81
N ARG A 31 5.80 -6.12 -19.58
CA ARG A 31 4.68 -5.32 -19.06
C ARG A 31 3.78 -6.15 -18.14
N GLU A 32 3.43 -7.36 -18.56
CA GLU A 32 2.63 -8.29 -17.75
C GLU A 32 3.34 -8.64 -16.43
N LEU A 33 4.64 -8.93 -16.48
CA LEU A 33 5.44 -9.20 -15.28
C LEU A 33 5.49 -8.00 -14.34
N LEU A 34 5.61 -6.78 -14.88
CA LEU A 34 5.62 -5.55 -14.08
C LEU A 34 4.29 -5.37 -13.34
N GLU A 35 3.15 -5.60 -13.98
CA GLU A 35 1.84 -5.49 -13.33
C GLU A 35 1.66 -6.55 -12.22
N ARG A 36 2.10 -7.78 -12.46
CA ARG A 36 2.12 -8.83 -11.42
C ARG A 36 3.01 -8.46 -10.23
N LEU A 37 4.19 -7.89 -10.49
CA LEU A 37 5.10 -7.46 -9.43
C LEU A 37 4.49 -6.31 -8.61
N LYS A 38 3.86 -5.32 -9.26
CA LYS A 38 3.11 -4.26 -8.59
C LYS A 38 1.99 -4.83 -7.71
N ALA A 39 1.22 -5.80 -8.21
CA ALA A 39 0.16 -6.45 -7.45
C ALA A 39 0.70 -7.19 -6.21
N LEU A 40 1.83 -7.90 -6.33
CA LEU A 40 2.48 -8.55 -5.18
C LEU A 40 2.95 -7.54 -4.12
N ILE A 41 3.52 -6.42 -4.54
CA ILE A 41 3.92 -5.33 -3.64
C ILE A 41 2.68 -4.74 -2.96
N ALA A 42 1.64 -4.43 -3.73
CA ALA A 42 0.38 -3.90 -3.20
C ALA A 42 -0.25 -4.86 -2.18
N LYS A 43 -0.27 -6.17 -2.45
CA LYS A 43 -0.78 -7.19 -1.52
C LYS A 43 0.00 -7.22 -0.20
N LYS A 44 1.33 -7.16 -0.26
CA LYS A 44 2.18 -7.07 0.94
C LYS A 44 1.93 -5.79 1.73
N MET A 45 1.75 -4.66 1.04
CA MET A 45 1.49 -3.37 1.68
C MET A 45 0.08 -3.33 2.31
N ALA A 46 -0.95 -3.81 1.60
CA ALA A 46 -2.34 -3.83 2.07
C ALA A 46 -2.51 -4.67 3.35
N GLY A 47 -1.83 -5.82 3.44
CA GLY A 47 -1.83 -6.68 4.64
C GLY A 47 -1.29 -5.98 5.89
N SER A 48 -0.45 -4.95 5.73
CA SER A 48 0.10 -4.17 6.85
C SER A 48 -0.67 -2.89 7.16
N ALA A 49 -1.30 -2.26 6.16
CA ALA A 49 -1.90 -0.93 6.27
C ALA A 49 -3.40 -0.92 6.63
N LEU A 50 -4.16 -1.97 6.30
CA LEU A 50 -5.62 -1.97 6.41
C LEU A 50 -6.19 -2.90 7.49
N ALA A 51 -5.43 -3.92 7.91
CA ALA A 51 -5.89 -4.94 8.87
C ALA A 51 -5.26 -4.82 10.28
N GLY A 52 -4.29 -3.93 10.47
CA GLY A 52 -3.50 -3.87 11.69
C GLY A 52 -4.17 -3.12 12.85
N THR A 53 -4.04 -3.66 14.06
CA THR A 53 -4.25 -2.89 15.29
C THR A 53 -3.27 -1.71 15.31
N PRO A 54 -3.73 -0.46 15.51
CA PRO A 54 -2.82 0.68 15.59
C PRO A 54 -1.85 0.47 16.75
N LYS A 55 -0.58 0.88 16.59
CA LYS A 55 0.43 0.70 17.65
C LYS A 55 0.37 1.78 18.72
N ARG A 56 -0.16 2.96 18.39
CA ARG A 56 -0.21 4.16 19.23
C ARG A 56 -1.27 5.12 18.73
N CYS A 57 -1.75 6.00 19.60
CA CYS A 57 -2.61 7.10 19.21
C CYS A 57 -1.86 8.02 18.23
N PRO A 58 -2.41 8.32 17.04
CA PRO A 58 -1.75 9.18 16.06
C PRO A 58 -1.65 10.66 16.50
N ARG A 59 -2.38 11.06 17.55
CA ARG A 59 -2.39 12.44 18.04
C ARG A 59 -1.42 12.65 19.21
N CYS A 60 -1.56 11.86 20.27
CA CYS A 60 -0.76 12.03 21.49
C CYS A 60 0.31 10.94 21.69
N LYS A 61 0.44 9.99 20.75
CA LYS A 61 1.39 8.87 20.78
C LYS A 61 1.22 7.88 21.94
N SER A 62 0.19 8.04 22.78
CA SER A 62 -0.15 7.10 23.86
C SER A 62 -0.38 5.67 23.34
N LEU A 63 0.06 4.69 24.13
CA LEU A 63 -0.16 3.26 23.89
C LEU A 63 -1.50 2.77 24.47
N SER A 64 -2.21 3.61 25.23
CA SER A 64 -3.47 3.27 25.87
C SER A 64 -4.67 3.69 25.02
N PHE A 65 -5.34 2.70 24.43
CA PHE A 65 -6.55 2.86 23.62
C PHE A 65 -7.31 1.53 23.54
N TYR A 66 -8.60 1.58 23.24
CA TYR A 66 -9.46 0.40 23.11
C TYR A 66 -10.31 0.45 21.85
N CYS A 67 -10.77 -0.72 21.39
CA CYS A 67 -11.66 -0.83 20.23
C CYS A 67 -13.06 -0.33 20.59
N LYS A 68 -13.55 0.68 19.86
CA LYS A 68 -14.85 1.34 20.02
C LYS A 68 -15.85 0.88 18.93
N GLY A 69 -15.74 -0.36 18.47
CA GLY A 69 -16.59 -0.95 17.43
C GLY A 69 -16.12 -0.67 16.00
N HIS A 70 -17.03 -0.80 15.03
CA HIS A 70 -16.75 -0.59 13.61
C HIS A 70 -17.47 0.66 13.07
N ASP A 71 -17.07 1.17 11.92
CA ASP A 71 -17.87 2.12 11.13
C ASP A 71 -18.79 1.41 10.12
N ALA A 72 -19.53 2.20 9.34
CA ALA A 72 -20.45 1.69 8.31
C ALA A 72 -19.74 0.87 7.21
N CYS A 73 -18.43 1.05 7.05
CA CYS A 73 -17.60 0.31 6.09
C CYS A 73 -16.91 -0.90 6.74
N GLY A 74 -17.21 -1.22 8.00
CA GLY A 74 -16.60 -2.35 8.73
C GLY A 74 -15.20 -2.06 9.27
N LEU A 75 -14.70 -0.82 9.23
CA LEU A 75 -13.38 -0.47 9.78
C LEU A 75 -13.43 -0.30 11.29
N LYS A 76 -12.46 -0.90 11.99
CA LYS A 76 -12.32 -0.76 13.45
C LYS A 76 -12.03 0.70 13.86
N ARG A 77 -12.84 1.19 14.78
CA ARG A 77 -12.68 2.46 15.50
C ARG A 77 -11.95 2.22 16.81
N TRP A 78 -11.06 3.12 17.15
CA TRP A 78 -10.26 3.07 18.37
C TRP A 78 -10.45 4.38 19.14
N LYS A 79 -10.57 4.32 20.47
CA LYS A 79 -10.62 5.50 21.33
C LYS A 79 -9.39 5.52 22.21
N CYS A 80 -8.64 6.62 22.18
CA CYS A 80 -7.50 6.82 23.06
C CYS A 80 -7.97 7.13 24.49
N CYS A 81 -7.40 6.45 25.48
CA CYS A 81 -7.69 6.69 26.89
C CYS A 81 -7.06 8.00 27.38
N SER A 82 -5.88 8.37 26.86
CA SER A 82 -5.16 9.57 27.32
C SER A 82 -5.72 10.87 26.76
N CYS A 83 -6.09 10.94 25.48
CA CYS A 83 -6.58 12.18 24.85
C CYS A 83 -8.08 12.14 24.49
N GLY A 84 -8.77 11.02 24.72
CA GLY A 84 -10.19 10.84 24.45
C GLY A 84 -10.58 10.79 22.97
N LYS A 85 -9.67 11.12 22.04
CA LYS A 85 -9.96 11.19 20.61
C LYS A 85 -10.17 9.79 20.01
N THR A 86 -11.13 9.71 19.09
CA THR A 86 -11.39 8.51 18.28
C THR A 86 -10.56 8.58 17.02
N PHE A 87 -10.02 7.45 16.60
CA PHE A 87 -9.22 7.31 15.40
C PHE A 87 -9.42 5.91 14.79
N PHE A 88 -8.96 5.75 13.56
CA PHE A 88 -8.99 4.53 12.77
C PHE A 88 -7.55 4.17 12.39
N VAL A 89 -7.35 2.97 11.84
CA VAL A 89 -6.04 2.56 11.31
C VAL A 89 -5.55 3.55 10.24
N LYS A 90 -6.47 4.04 9.41
CA LYS A 90 -6.16 5.02 8.35
C LYS A 90 -6.03 6.46 8.83
N THR A 91 -6.26 6.79 10.11
CA THR A 91 -6.22 8.18 10.59
C THR A 91 -4.85 8.81 10.39
N GLY A 92 -4.83 9.96 9.72
CA GLY A 92 -3.59 10.66 9.33
C GLY A 92 -3.07 10.30 7.94
N SER A 93 -3.70 9.33 7.24
CA SER A 93 -3.44 9.11 5.81
C SER A 93 -4.30 10.01 4.93
N VAL A 94 -3.88 10.19 3.68
CA VAL A 94 -4.65 10.89 2.63
C VAL A 94 -6.04 10.25 2.43
N LEU A 95 -6.16 8.94 2.72
CA LEU A 95 -7.41 8.18 2.59
C LEU A 95 -8.31 8.23 3.84
N ALA A 96 -7.85 8.86 4.93
CA ALA A 96 -8.57 8.87 6.20
C ALA A 96 -9.98 9.46 6.06
N MET A 97 -10.06 10.56 5.29
CA MET A 97 -11.26 11.37 5.12
C MET A 97 -11.84 11.29 3.70
N SER A 98 -11.26 10.48 2.82
CA SER A 98 -11.72 10.38 1.43
C SER A 98 -12.86 9.37 1.30
N LYS A 99 -13.84 9.72 0.46
CA LYS A 99 -14.88 8.80 -0.04
C LYS A 99 -14.38 7.94 -1.21
N LEU A 100 -13.23 8.29 -1.80
CA LEU A 100 -12.66 7.57 -2.93
C LEU A 100 -11.80 6.41 -2.45
N THR A 101 -11.73 5.36 -3.26
CA THR A 101 -10.92 4.18 -2.95
C THR A 101 -9.43 4.49 -3.09
N ALA A 102 -8.59 3.63 -2.49
CA ALA A 102 -7.15 3.71 -2.68
C ALA A 102 -6.75 3.57 -4.16
N ALA A 103 -7.49 2.76 -4.92
CA ALA A 103 -7.26 2.57 -6.35
C ALA A 103 -7.54 3.86 -7.14
N THR A 104 -8.67 4.52 -6.85
CA THR A 104 -9.00 5.83 -7.46
C THR A 104 -7.91 6.87 -7.18
N TRP A 105 -7.44 6.97 -5.93
CA TRP A 105 -6.33 7.88 -5.59
C TRP A 105 -5.03 7.52 -6.28
N ALA A 106 -4.71 6.23 -6.43
CA ALA A 106 -3.50 5.79 -7.13
C ALA A 106 -3.53 6.17 -8.61
N ALA A 107 -4.69 6.06 -9.27
CA ALA A 107 -4.87 6.51 -10.65
C ALA A 107 -4.71 8.03 -10.79
N TYR A 108 -5.34 8.82 -9.90
CA TYR A 108 -5.13 10.29 -9.87
C TYR A 108 -3.66 10.65 -9.67
N ALA A 109 -2.96 9.99 -8.74
CA ALA A 109 -1.54 10.23 -8.49
C ALA A 109 -0.70 9.91 -9.73
N LYS A 110 -0.98 8.79 -10.41
CA LYS A 110 -0.30 8.40 -11.66
C LYS A 110 -0.52 9.43 -12.77
N GLY A 111 -1.76 9.87 -12.99
CA GLY A 111 -2.09 10.88 -14.01
C GLY A 111 -1.43 12.23 -13.70
N THR A 112 -1.43 12.64 -12.44
CA THR A 112 -0.77 13.88 -12.00
C THR A 112 0.74 13.84 -12.27
N LEU A 113 1.41 12.73 -11.97
CA LEU A 113 2.83 12.54 -12.27
C LEU A 113 3.13 12.49 -13.77
N ALA A 114 2.15 12.11 -14.59
CA ALA A 114 2.24 12.13 -16.04
C ALA A 114 1.91 13.51 -16.67
N GLY A 115 1.64 14.54 -15.85
CA GLY A 115 1.28 15.87 -16.33
C GLY A 115 -0.15 15.98 -16.89
N MET A 116 -1.02 15.01 -16.62
CA MET A 116 -2.41 15.04 -17.06
C MET A 116 -3.21 16.06 -16.26
N SER A 117 -4.27 16.61 -16.87
CA SER A 117 -5.29 17.34 -16.13
C SER A 117 -6.09 16.38 -15.23
N LEU A 118 -6.69 16.90 -14.16
CA LEU A 118 -7.58 16.11 -13.30
C LEU A 118 -8.74 15.48 -14.08
N LYS A 119 -9.25 16.18 -15.10
CA LYS A 119 -10.30 15.67 -15.99
C LYS A 119 -9.81 14.46 -16.79
N GLY A 120 -8.63 14.56 -17.42
CA GLY A 120 -8.05 13.44 -18.17
C GLY A 120 -7.72 12.25 -17.27
N ALA A 121 -7.25 12.49 -16.03
CA ALA A 121 -7.02 11.42 -15.07
C ALA A 121 -8.32 10.74 -14.59
N CYS A 122 -9.43 11.49 -14.56
CA CYS A 122 -10.75 10.96 -14.21
C CYS A 122 -11.33 10.07 -15.33
N GLU A 123 -11.12 10.43 -16.59
CA GLU A 123 -11.59 9.67 -17.76
C GLU A 123 -10.92 8.29 -17.88
N GLU A 124 -9.68 8.17 -17.39
CA GLU A 124 -8.92 6.91 -17.34
C GLU A 124 -9.26 6.03 -16.12
N LEU A 125 -10.15 6.49 -15.22
CA LEU A 125 -10.58 5.66 -14.11
C LEU A 125 -11.45 4.51 -14.63
N PRO A 126 -11.20 3.26 -14.20
CA PRO A 126 -12.14 2.19 -14.50
C PRO A 126 -13.52 2.56 -13.95
N CYS A 127 -14.56 2.46 -14.77
CA CYS A 127 -15.94 2.54 -14.30
C CYS A 127 -16.13 1.44 -13.25
N GLU A 128 -16.23 1.81 -11.97
CA GLU A 128 -16.68 0.87 -10.94
C GLU A 128 -18.21 0.71 -11.06
N PRO A 129 -18.75 -0.52 -11.01
CA PRO A 129 -20.19 -0.77 -11.01
C PRO A 129 -20.89 -0.30 -9.72
#